data_AF-A0A9X0A4V0-F1
#
_entry.id   AF-A0A9X0A4V0-F1
#
_cell.length_a   1.000
_cell.length_b   1.000
_cell.length_c   1.000
_cell.angle_alpha   90.00
_cell.angle_beta   90.00
_cell.angle_gamma   90.00
#
_symmetry.space_group_name_H-M   'P 1'
#
loop_
_entity.id
_entity.type
_entity.pdbx_description
1 polymer ?
#
loop_
_entity_poly.entity_id
_entity_poly.type
_entity_poly.pdbx_seq_one_letter_code
_entity_poly.pdbx_strand_id
1 'polypeptide(L)'
;MKWLYVFVLCGVVLAENPEESGGDDVYEGDMILTADQRMAAVMGMDVDNPFGRGSTKNTQWPGGVMPYVIDSSLSRDSRAMAAIQAGMEEWTSKTCIRFKERTSESGYANFILGSGCSSHVGRIGRRQNINLARGCWHRGTVAHEIGQ
;
A
#
# COMPACT_ATOMS: atom_id res chain seq x y z
N MET A 1 -55.74 -12.01 20.79
CA MET A 1 -54.85 -10.96 20.25
C MET A 1 -53.55 -10.97 21.05
N LYS A 2 -52.46 -11.51 20.52
CA LYS A 2 -51.12 -11.43 21.12
C LYS A 2 -50.18 -10.92 20.03
N TRP A 3 -49.69 -9.69 20.20
CA TRP A 3 -48.70 -9.07 19.32
C TRP A 3 -47.32 -9.66 19.63
N LEU A 4 -46.65 -10.20 18.61
CA LEU A 4 -45.22 -10.49 18.65
C LEU A 4 -44.46 -9.20 18.37
N TYR A 5 -43.67 -8.75 19.34
CA TYR A 5 -42.65 -7.74 19.13
C TYR A 5 -41.43 -8.39 18.49
N VAL A 6 -41.13 -8.03 17.24
CA VAL A 6 -39.87 -8.37 16.59
C VAL A 6 -38.86 -7.28 16.93
N PHE A 7 -37.88 -7.60 17.78
CA PHE A 7 -36.71 -6.76 17.98
C PHE A 7 -35.76 -6.95 16.79
N VAL A 8 -35.66 -5.93 15.94
CA VAL A 8 -34.61 -5.85 14.93
C VAL A 8 -33.33 -5.41 15.66
N LEU A 9 -32.45 -6.37 15.95
CA LEU A 9 -31.06 -6.09 16.29
C LEU A 9 -30.37 -5.59 15.02
N CYS A 10 -30.34 -4.28 14.85
CA CYS A 10 -29.46 -3.64 13.89
C CYS A 10 -28.03 -3.75 14.45
N GLY A 11 -27.37 -4.86 14.16
CA GLY A 11 -25.95 -5.02 14.46
C GLY A 11 -25.18 -3.98 13.67
N VAL A 12 -24.65 -2.97 14.36
CA VAL A 12 -23.69 -2.04 13.78
C VAL A 12 -22.43 -2.85 13.51
N VAL A 13 -22.27 -3.33 12.27
CA VAL A 13 -20.97 -3.80 11.81
C VAL A 13 -20.10 -2.54 11.76
N LEU A 14 -19.19 -2.40 12.72
CA LEU A 14 -18.12 -1.43 12.60
C LEU A 14 -17.27 -1.88 11.41
N ALA A 15 -17.47 -1.25 10.26
CA ALA A 15 -16.56 -1.39 9.14
C ALA A 15 -15.25 -0.73 9.56
N GLU A 16 -14.32 -1.51 10.07
CA GLU A 16 -12.93 -1.07 10.20
C GLU A 16 -12.42 -0.83 8.78
N ASN A 17 -12.04 0.41 8.47
CA ASN A 17 -11.42 0.74 7.19
C ASN A 17 -9.98 0.17 7.23
N PRO A 18 -9.68 -0.87 6.45
CA PRO A 18 -8.37 -1.52 6.46
C PRO A 18 -7.24 -0.60 5.95
N GLU A 19 -7.62 0.48 5.25
CA GLU A 19 -6.73 1.56 4.81
C GLU A 19 -6.21 2.41 5.99
N GLU A 20 -6.89 2.39 7.14
CA GLU A 20 -6.53 3.19 8.33
C GLU A 20 -5.89 2.34 9.45
N SER A 21 -5.71 1.04 9.22
CA SER A 21 -5.30 0.08 10.26
C SER A 21 -3.87 -0.42 10.11
N GLY A 22 -2.95 0.39 9.56
CA GLY A 22 -1.59 0.00 9.15
C GLY A 22 -0.62 -0.49 10.25
N GLY A 23 -1.08 -0.69 11.48
CA GLY A 23 -0.27 -1.09 12.64
C GLY A 23 0.36 0.11 13.36
N ASP A 24 0.95 -0.10 14.54
CA ASP A 24 1.36 0.99 15.44
C ASP A 24 2.51 1.87 14.94
N ASP A 25 3.14 1.57 13.80
CA ASP A 25 4.34 2.29 13.30
C ASP A 25 4.26 2.75 11.82
N VAL A 26 3.07 3.08 11.33
CA VAL A 26 2.89 3.78 10.05
C VAL A 26 2.64 5.27 10.25
N TYR A 27 3.12 6.09 9.31
CA TYR A 27 2.87 7.53 9.26
C TYR A 27 1.63 7.80 8.40
N GLU A 28 0.78 8.74 8.82
CA GLU A 28 -0.51 9.08 8.18
C GLU A 28 -1.45 7.88 7.89
N GLY A 29 -1.25 6.74 8.56
CA GLY A 29 -2.14 5.57 8.49
C GLY A 29 -1.67 4.44 7.57
N ASP A 30 -0.80 4.73 6.60
CA ASP A 30 -0.42 3.79 5.53
C ASP A 30 1.03 3.93 5.02
N MET A 31 1.78 4.97 5.42
CA MET A 31 3.15 5.19 4.94
C MET A 31 4.22 4.62 5.88
N ILE A 32 5.07 3.74 5.36
CA ILE A 32 6.24 3.20 6.03
C ILE A 32 7.44 4.11 5.72
N LEU A 33 7.80 4.97 6.67
CA LEU A 33 8.91 5.90 6.51
C LEU A 33 10.27 5.27 6.87
N THR A 34 11.30 5.63 6.11
CA THR A 34 12.69 5.46 6.56
C THR A 34 12.99 6.34 7.78
N ALA A 35 14.08 6.08 8.49
CA ALA A 35 14.46 6.86 9.67
C ALA A 35 14.62 8.36 9.35
N ASP A 36 15.22 8.70 8.22
CA ASP A 36 15.44 10.09 7.78
C ASP A 36 14.11 10.76 7.41
N GLN A 37 13.23 10.07 6.67
CA GLN A 37 11.88 10.56 6.36
C GLN A 37 11.06 10.79 7.64
N ARG A 38 11.11 9.85 8.60
CA ARG A 38 10.40 9.99 9.88
C ARG A 38 10.93 11.18 10.68
N MET A 39 12.25 11.35 10.74
CA MET A 39 12.86 12.49 11.42
C MET A 39 12.41 13.81 10.79
N ALA A 40 12.44 13.92 9.46
CA ALA A 40 11.97 15.11 8.76
C ALA A 40 10.50 15.40 9.05
N ALA A 41 9.63 14.40 8.93
CA ALA A 41 8.19 14.53 9.19
C ALA A 41 7.91 15.01 10.64
N VAL A 42 8.56 14.40 11.64
CA VAL A 42 8.39 14.78 13.06
C VAL A 42 8.88 16.20 13.34
N MET A 43 9.94 16.63 12.66
CA MET A 43 10.47 17.99 12.79
C MET A 43 9.67 19.02 11.96
N GLY A 44 8.60 18.61 11.29
CA GLY A 44 7.83 19.49 10.39
C GLY A 44 8.63 19.96 9.18
N MET A 45 9.71 19.25 8.86
CA MET A 45 10.53 19.49 7.68
C MET A 45 9.95 18.65 6.53
N ASP A 46 10.05 19.16 5.31
CA ASP A 46 9.81 18.32 4.14
C ASP A 46 10.83 17.17 4.15
N VAL A 47 10.31 15.97 3.90
CA VAL A 47 11.08 14.72 3.75
C VAL A 47 12.13 14.80 2.64
N ASP A 48 12.01 15.75 1.70
CA ASP A 48 12.93 15.91 0.56
C ASP A 48 13.47 17.34 0.34
N ASN A 49 12.89 18.37 0.95
CA ASN A 49 13.32 19.78 0.81
C ASN A 49 12.59 20.71 1.80
N PRO A 50 13.16 21.19 2.93
CA PRO A 50 12.46 21.74 4.13
C PRO A 50 11.32 22.78 3.98
N PHE A 51 10.92 23.18 2.77
CA PHE A 51 9.81 24.06 2.39
C PHE A 51 8.78 23.47 1.41
N GLY A 52 8.85 22.19 1.01
CA GLY A 52 7.84 21.55 0.15
C GLY A 52 6.96 20.54 0.89
N ARG A 53 5.82 20.18 0.28
CA ARG A 53 5.07 18.96 0.65
C ARG A 53 5.08 18.06 -0.57
N GLY A 54 5.52 16.82 -0.39
CA GLY A 54 5.26 15.71 -1.32
C GLY A 54 6.01 15.79 -2.64
N SER A 55 7.23 15.28 -2.67
CA SER A 55 7.75 14.45 -3.76
C SER A 55 9.17 14.03 -3.42
N THR A 56 9.38 12.71 -3.31
CA THR A 56 10.72 12.15 -3.14
C THR A 56 11.58 12.37 -4.38
N LYS A 57 12.39 13.42 -4.34
CA LYS A 57 13.37 13.68 -5.40
C LYS A 57 14.52 12.68 -5.21
N ASN A 58 14.74 11.83 -6.21
CA ASN A 58 15.81 10.83 -6.30
C ASN A 58 15.56 9.46 -5.64
N THR A 59 14.36 9.18 -5.12
CA THR A 59 13.99 7.81 -4.69
C THR A 59 13.06 7.11 -5.68
N GLN A 60 12.93 7.61 -6.90
CA GLN A 60 12.16 6.92 -7.93
C GLN A 60 12.76 5.56 -8.30
N TRP A 61 11.91 4.65 -8.78
CA TRP A 61 12.36 3.43 -9.43
C TRP A 61 13.17 3.77 -10.69
N PRO A 62 14.41 3.23 -10.84
CA PRO A 62 15.24 3.51 -12.00
C PRO A 62 14.53 3.19 -13.31
N GLY A 63 14.49 4.17 -14.23
CA GLY A 63 13.80 4.03 -15.52
C GLY A 63 12.28 3.88 -15.42
N GLY A 64 11.68 4.16 -14.26
CA GLY A 64 10.25 3.92 -14.03
C GLY A 64 9.87 2.45 -13.99
N VAL A 65 10.83 1.54 -13.77
CA VAL A 65 10.58 0.10 -13.74
C VAL A 65 10.65 -0.42 -12.30
N MET A 66 9.52 -0.87 -11.76
CA MET A 66 9.44 -1.52 -10.45
C MET A 66 9.58 -3.05 -10.60
N PRO A 67 10.70 -3.65 -10.15
CA PRO A 67 10.80 -5.09 -10.02
C PRO A 67 9.92 -5.54 -8.85
N TYR A 68 9.16 -6.63 -9.02
CA TYR A 68 8.26 -7.10 -7.97
C TYR A 68 8.29 -8.62 -7.77
N VAL A 69 7.84 -9.03 -6.59
CA VAL A 69 7.49 -10.41 -6.23
C VAL A 69 6.12 -10.39 -5.55
N ILE A 70 5.30 -11.41 -5.80
CA ILE A 70 4.04 -11.62 -5.08
C ILE A 70 4.21 -12.86 -4.20
N ASP A 71 4.13 -12.68 -2.89
CA ASP A 71 4.30 -13.76 -1.93
C ASP A 71 3.17 -14.81 -2.02
N SER A 72 3.48 -16.04 -1.62
CA SER A 72 2.53 -17.16 -1.61
C SER A 72 1.28 -16.94 -0.76
N SER A 73 1.35 -16.01 0.21
CA SER A 73 0.20 -15.57 1.01
C SER A 73 -0.86 -14.82 0.19
N LEU A 74 -0.49 -14.22 -0.94
CA LEU A 74 -1.41 -13.53 -1.85
C LEU A 74 -1.61 -14.30 -3.17
N SER A 75 -0.56 -14.91 -3.72
CA SER A 75 -0.63 -15.51 -5.06
C SER A 75 -1.56 -16.73 -5.18
N ARG A 76 -1.97 -17.31 -4.05
CA ARG A 76 -2.96 -18.40 -3.98
C ARG A 76 -4.40 -17.92 -3.96
N ASP A 77 -4.64 -16.62 -3.77
CA ASP A 77 -5.98 -16.03 -3.72
C ASP A 77 -6.26 -15.27 -5.03
N SER A 78 -7.30 -15.69 -5.75
CA SER A 78 -7.66 -15.10 -7.03
C SER A 78 -8.14 -13.65 -6.93
N ARG A 79 -8.74 -13.24 -5.79
CA ARG A 79 -9.16 -11.86 -5.58
C ARG A 79 -7.97 -10.95 -5.35
N ALA A 80 -7.01 -11.41 -4.54
CA ALA A 80 -5.76 -10.68 -4.33
C ALA A 80 -5.02 -10.49 -5.65
N MET A 81 -4.86 -11.57 -6.43
CA MET A 81 -4.20 -11.52 -7.74
C MET A 81 -4.90 -10.58 -8.72
N ALA A 82 -6.23 -10.63 -8.80
CA ALA A 82 -7.00 -9.74 -9.67
C ALA A 82 -6.84 -8.27 -9.27
N ALA A 83 -6.85 -7.97 -7.96
CA ALA A 83 -6.67 -6.61 -7.47
C ALA A 83 -5.25 -6.07 -7.73
N ILE A 84 -4.23 -6.92 -7.50
CA ILE A 84 -2.83 -6.59 -7.77
C ILE A 84 -2.60 -6.30 -9.26
N GLN A 85 -3.13 -7.16 -10.13
CA GLN A 85 -3.04 -6.95 -11.58
C GLN A 85 -3.76 -5.66 -12.01
N ALA A 86 -4.97 -5.41 -11.49
CA ALA A 86 -5.71 -4.19 -11.80
C ALA A 86 -5.02 -2.92 -11.30
N GLY A 87 -4.38 -2.96 -10.12
CA GLY A 87 -3.59 -1.85 -9.59
C GLY A 87 -2.35 -1.56 -10.44
N MET A 88 -1.64 -2.59 -10.89
CA MET A 88 -0.54 -2.42 -11.85
C MET A 88 -1.01 -1.90 -13.21
N GLU A 89 -2.17 -2.34 -13.69
CA GLU A 89 -2.77 -1.86 -14.94
C GLU A 89 -3.16 -0.38 -14.88
N GLU A 90 -3.64 0.10 -13.74
CA GLU A 90 -3.95 1.52 -13.51
C GLU A 90 -2.73 2.41 -13.80
N TRP A 91 -1.55 1.98 -13.35
CA TRP A 91 -0.28 2.67 -13.59
C TRP A 91 0.22 2.49 -15.03
N THR A 92 0.24 1.27 -15.55
CA THR A 92 0.82 1.00 -16.88
C THR A 92 0.01 1.59 -18.03
N SER A 93 -1.32 1.71 -17.88
CA SER A 93 -2.22 2.27 -18.90
C SER A 93 -2.18 3.80 -19.00
N LYS A 94 -1.78 4.51 -17.92
CA LYS A 94 -1.88 5.97 -17.81
C LYS A 94 -0.53 6.68 -17.68
N THR A 95 0.54 5.94 -17.38
CA THR A 95 1.85 6.51 -17.07
C THR A 95 2.97 5.77 -17.79
N CYS A 96 4.21 6.23 -17.60
CA CYS A 96 5.42 5.53 -18.04
C CYS A 96 5.90 4.44 -17.07
N ILE A 97 5.24 4.24 -15.92
CA ILE A 97 5.62 3.22 -14.93
C ILE A 97 5.39 1.82 -15.49
N ARG A 98 6.37 0.93 -15.31
CA ARG A 98 6.34 -0.47 -15.75
C ARG A 98 6.67 -1.40 -14.59
N PHE A 99 6.10 -2.59 -14.64
CA PHE A 99 6.35 -3.66 -13.67
C PHE A 99 7.07 -4.80 -14.36
N LYS A 100 8.02 -5.41 -13.66
CA LYS A 100 8.67 -6.64 -14.12
C LYS A 100 8.79 -7.61 -12.96
N GLU A 101 8.61 -8.89 -13.23
CA GLU A 101 8.95 -9.91 -12.25
C GLU A 101 10.44 -9.82 -11.92
N ARG A 102 10.74 -9.82 -10.61
CA ARG A 102 12.10 -9.74 -10.12
C ARG A 102 12.91 -10.96 -10.55
N THR A 103 14.15 -10.73 -10.94
CA THR A 103 15.14 -11.78 -11.22
C THR A 103 16.31 -11.70 -10.23
N SER A 104 17.13 -10.65 -10.30
CA SER A 104 18.35 -10.46 -9.52
C SER A 104 18.44 -9.11 -8.81
N GLU A 105 17.45 -8.25 -8.98
CA GLU A 105 17.46 -6.88 -8.45
C GLU A 105 17.50 -6.88 -6.91
N SER A 106 18.39 -6.07 -6.35
CA SER A 106 18.53 -5.92 -4.89
C SER A 106 17.37 -5.14 -4.27
N GLY A 107 16.91 -4.09 -4.96
CA GLY A 107 15.72 -3.31 -4.61
C GLY A 107 14.52 -3.75 -5.42
N TYR A 108 13.44 -4.14 -4.75
CA TYR A 108 12.20 -4.63 -5.37
C TYR A 108 11.03 -4.53 -4.40
N ALA A 109 9.82 -4.42 -4.96
CA ALA A 109 8.57 -4.47 -4.20
C ALA A 109 8.16 -5.93 -3.92
N ASN A 110 7.74 -6.21 -2.69
CA ASN A 110 7.32 -7.53 -2.25
C ASN A 110 5.87 -7.45 -1.72
N PHE A 111 4.91 -7.83 -2.55
CA PHE A 111 3.49 -7.83 -2.16
C PHE A 111 3.24 -8.98 -1.18
N ILE A 112 2.74 -8.67 0.02
CA ILE A 112 2.49 -9.65 1.08
C ILE A 112 1.14 -9.42 1.75
N LEU A 113 0.56 -10.49 2.32
CA LEU A 113 -0.58 -10.37 3.21
C LEU A 113 -0.14 -9.70 4.52
N GLY A 114 -0.62 -8.48 4.75
CA GLY A 114 -0.38 -7.70 5.95
C GLY A 114 -1.62 -7.57 6.84
N SER A 115 -1.49 -6.85 7.96
CA SER A 115 -2.60 -6.49 8.86
C SER A 115 -3.37 -5.24 8.44
N GLY A 116 -2.79 -4.42 7.56
CA GLY A 116 -3.42 -3.24 6.94
C GLY A 116 -2.92 -3.04 5.51
N CYS A 117 -3.27 -1.90 4.92
CA CYS A 117 -2.73 -1.43 3.64
C CYS A 117 -1.56 -0.47 3.93
N SER A 118 -0.36 -0.76 3.44
CA SER A 118 0.78 0.15 3.60
C SER A 118 1.95 -0.13 2.67
N SER A 119 2.72 0.90 2.33
CA SER A 119 3.92 0.81 1.51
C SER A 119 5.00 1.77 2.00
N HIS A 120 6.22 1.62 1.47
CA HIS A 120 7.24 2.65 1.68
C HIS A 120 7.04 3.79 0.70
N VAL A 121 7.38 5.02 1.11
CA VAL A 121 7.37 6.17 0.21
C VAL A 121 8.63 6.16 -0.67
N GLY A 122 8.45 5.87 -1.96
CA GLY A 122 9.49 5.71 -2.95
C GLY A 122 10.33 4.43 -2.79
N ARG A 123 11.41 4.35 -3.56
CA ARG A 123 12.34 3.21 -3.58
C ARG A 123 13.43 3.35 -2.51
N ILE A 124 13.50 2.40 -1.59
CA ILE A 124 14.49 2.41 -0.49
C ILE A 124 15.80 1.66 -0.79
N GLY A 125 15.96 1.11 -2.00
CA GLY A 125 17.21 0.46 -2.43
C GLY A 125 17.38 -1.01 -2.09
N ARG A 126 16.46 -1.60 -1.33
CA ARG A 126 16.43 -3.02 -0.91
C ARG A 126 15.02 -3.60 -1.08
N ARG A 127 14.81 -4.87 -0.71
CA ARG A 127 13.45 -5.43 -0.59
C ARG A 127 12.58 -4.52 0.28
N GLN A 128 11.45 -4.06 -0.26
CA GLN A 128 10.44 -3.30 0.46
C GLN A 128 9.08 -3.99 0.31
N ASN A 129 8.33 -4.09 1.40
CA ASN A 129 7.03 -4.72 1.38
C ASN A 129 5.95 -3.73 0.94
N ILE A 130 4.98 -4.24 0.19
CA ILE A 130 3.66 -3.63 0.03
C ILE A 130 2.70 -4.56 0.78
N ASN A 131 2.14 -4.06 1.88
CA ASN A 131 1.23 -4.80 2.73
C ASN A 131 -0.19 -4.66 2.19
N LEU A 132 -0.85 -5.79 1.94
CA LEU A 132 -2.24 -5.83 1.49
C LEU A 132 -3.04 -6.77 2.38
N ALA A 133 -3.72 -6.23 3.38
CA ALA A 133 -4.77 -6.96 4.08
C ALA A 133 -5.92 -7.35 3.13
N ARG A 134 -6.79 -8.28 3.56
CA ARG A 134 -7.90 -8.79 2.73
C ARG A 134 -8.84 -7.69 2.23
N GLY A 135 -9.05 -6.64 3.02
CA GLY A 135 -9.88 -5.51 2.63
C GLY A 135 -9.18 -4.50 1.70
N CYS A 136 -7.89 -4.66 1.43
CA CYS A 136 -7.13 -3.81 0.50
C CYS A 136 -7.24 -4.28 -0.96
N TRP A 137 -7.91 -5.41 -1.23
CA TRP A 137 -7.91 -6.06 -2.56
C TRP A 137 -8.89 -5.39 -3.53
N HIS A 138 -8.67 -4.11 -3.77
CA HIS A 138 -9.40 -3.26 -4.70
C HIS A 138 -8.41 -2.52 -5.59
N ARG A 139 -8.80 -2.27 -6.85
CA ARG A 139 -7.93 -1.57 -7.83
C ARG A 139 -7.36 -0.26 -7.28
N GLY A 140 -8.22 0.56 -6.67
CA GLY A 140 -7.84 1.88 -6.15
C GLY A 140 -6.82 1.78 -5.02
N THR A 141 -7.12 0.97 -4.00
CA THR A 141 -6.22 0.76 -2.86
C THR A 141 -4.88 0.18 -3.29
N VAL A 142 -4.84 -0.84 -4.16
CA VAL A 142 -3.55 -1.38 -4.61
C VAL A 142 -2.78 -0.37 -5.46
N ALA A 143 -3.45 0.41 -6.32
CA ALA A 143 -2.80 1.48 -7.08
C ALA A 143 -2.25 2.59 -6.17
N HIS A 144 -2.95 2.89 -5.07
CA HIS A 144 -2.51 3.82 -4.03
C HIS A 144 -1.24 3.34 -3.34
N GLU A 145 -1.20 2.09 -2.86
CA GLU A 145 0.00 1.52 -2.22
C GLU A 145 1.21 1.42 -3.16
N ILE A 146 0.98 1.19 -4.46
CA ILE A 146 2.03 1.21 -5.48
C ILE A 146 2.58 2.62 -5.71
N GLY A 147 1.74 3.65 -5.50
CA GLY A 147 2.04 5.05 -5.80
C GLY A 147 2.81 5.81 -4.73
N GLN A 148 2.85 5.27 -3.50
CA GLN A 148 3.68 5.78 -2.41
C GLN A 148 5.17 5.67 -2.78
#